data_AF-A0A162LXS5-F1
#
_entry.id   AF-A0A162LXS5-F1
#
_cell.length_a   1.000
_cell.length_b   1.000
_cell.length_c   1.000
_cell.angle_alpha   90.00
_cell.angle_beta   90.00
_cell.angle_gamma   90.00
#
_symmetry.space_group_name_H-M   'P 1'
#
loop_
_entity.id
_entity.type
_entity.pdbx_description
1 polymer ?
#
loop_
_entity_poly.entity_id
_entity_poly.type
_entity_poly.pdbx_seq_one_letter_code
_entity_poly.pdbx_strand_id
1 'polypeptide(L)'
;MAEKINPLDYTKMFGEFKMPAVPAVDVEAMMSTARRNYEAVAQANKLIAEGFQALAKRQAEVARASFEDAWKATQEVMNAGTVEAKAEKQAEVVKAAVEKAVANARELTELATKSQGEAFDVLNKRFIESVDEVKTLAVVK
;
A
#
# COMPACT_ATOMS: atom_id res chain seq x y z
N MET A 1 -30.42 -10.23 47.29
CA MET A 1 -30.86 -8.82 47.14
C MET A 1 -29.77 -8.09 46.39
N ALA A 2 -30.06 -7.50 45.22
CA ALA A 2 -29.03 -6.85 44.40
C ALA A 2 -28.74 -5.45 44.96
N GLU A 3 -27.51 -5.23 45.39
CA GLU A 3 -27.02 -3.94 45.88
C GLU A 3 -26.97 -2.96 44.70
N LYS A 4 -27.84 -1.95 44.74
CA LYS A 4 -27.90 -0.90 43.72
C LYS A 4 -26.69 0.00 43.92
N ILE A 5 -25.68 -0.16 43.06
CA ILE A 5 -24.52 0.74 43.03
C ILE A 5 -25.03 2.16 42.75
N ASN A 6 -24.83 3.06 43.71
CA ASN A 6 -25.30 4.42 43.65
C ASN A 6 -24.31 5.27 42.81
N PRO A 7 -24.75 6.14 41.89
CA PRO A 7 -23.86 7.05 41.15
C PRO A 7 -22.91 7.87 42.04
N LEU A 8 -23.27 8.10 43.31
CA LEU A 8 -22.42 8.73 44.32
C LEU A 8 -21.21 7.90 44.75
N ASP A 9 -21.26 6.56 44.63
CA ASP A 9 -20.13 5.68 44.95
C ASP A 9 -19.06 5.69 43.85
N TYR A 10 -19.45 5.87 42.59
CA TYR A 10 -18.49 6.06 41.49
C TYR A 10 -17.70 7.36 41.68
N THR A 11 -18.37 8.45 42.05
CA THR A 11 -17.71 9.74 42.32
C THR A 11 -16.77 9.67 43.51
N LYS A 12 -17.10 8.89 44.55
CA LYS A 12 -16.21 8.65 45.70
C LYS A 12 -15.00 7.78 45.34
N MET A 13 -15.21 6.68 44.60
CA MET A 13 -14.09 5.87 44.09
C MET A 13 -13.15 6.68 43.20
N PHE A 14 -13.69 7.59 42.37
CA PHE A 14 -12.87 8.47 41.52
C PHE A 14 -12.18 9.60 42.31
N GLY A 15 -12.79 10.10 43.38
CA GLY A 15 -12.22 11.12 44.24
C GLY A 15 -11.13 10.60 45.20
N GLU A 16 -11.20 9.34 45.58
CA GLU A 16 -10.19 8.68 46.44
C GLU A 16 -9.02 8.10 45.62
N PHE A 17 -9.21 7.84 44.32
CA PHE A 17 -8.11 7.67 43.39
C PHE A 17 -7.47 9.03 43.12
N LYS A 18 -6.63 9.48 44.06
CA LYS A 18 -5.62 10.50 43.76
C LYS A 18 -4.74 9.91 42.65
N MET A 19 -5.13 10.17 41.40
CA MET A 19 -4.29 9.89 40.25
C MET A 19 -2.94 10.53 40.58
N PRO A 20 -1.84 9.75 40.64
CA PRO A 20 -0.52 10.33 40.83
C PRO A 20 -0.39 11.46 39.82
N ALA A 21 0.01 12.64 40.27
CA ALA A 21 0.04 13.86 39.46
C ALA A 21 0.57 13.54 38.07
N VAL A 22 -0.34 13.43 37.10
CA VAL A 22 0.05 13.24 35.71
C VAL A 22 0.74 14.55 35.34
N PRO A 23 2.01 14.54 34.89
CA PRO A 23 2.67 15.74 34.40
C PRO A 23 1.72 16.47 33.43
N ALA A 24 1.71 17.80 33.42
CA ALA A 24 0.83 18.56 32.54
C ALA A 24 1.09 18.14 31.07
N VAL A 25 0.26 17.23 30.54
CA VAL A 25 0.36 16.75 29.17
C VAL A 25 -0.16 17.85 28.27
N ASP A 26 0.60 18.20 27.24
CA ASP A 26 0.16 19.13 26.21
C ASP A 26 -0.90 18.45 25.32
N VAL A 27 -2.18 18.67 25.67
CA VAL A 27 -3.35 18.09 24.98
C VAL A 27 -3.44 18.56 23.53
N GLU A 28 -3.02 19.80 23.23
CA GLU A 28 -3.03 20.33 21.87
C GLU A 28 -1.98 19.64 21.00
N ALA A 29 -0.77 19.46 21.54
CA ALA A 29 0.27 18.67 20.89
C ALA A 29 -0.18 17.22 20.68
N MET A 30 -0.86 16.61 21.66
CA MET A 30 -1.36 15.24 21.55
C MET A 30 -2.44 15.08 20.46
N MET A 31 -3.35 16.05 20.34
CA MET A 31 -4.36 16.09 19.26
C MET A 31 -3.72 16.30 17.89
N SER A 32 -2.67 17.13 17.82
CA SER A 32 -1.88 17.34 16.59
C SER A 32 -1.16 16.04 16.15
N THR A 33 -0.50 15.34 17.09
CA THR A 33 0.10 14.01 16.86
C THR A 33 -0.92 13.01 16.34
N ALA A 34 -2.11 12.94 16.96
CA ALA A 34 -3.18 12.06 16.51
C ALA A 34 -3.60 12.37 15.06
N ARG A 35 -3.79 13.65 14.74
CA ARG A 35 -4.12 14.09 13.36
C ARG A 35 -3.06 13.66 12.35
N ARG A 36 -1.79 13.89 12.64
CA ARG A 36 -0.66 13.51 11.77
C ARG A 36 -0.57 12.00 11.55
N ASN A 37 -0.87 11.21 12.58
CA ASN A 37 -0.93 9.75 12.45
C ASN A 37 -2.04 9.33 11.46
N TYR A 38 -3.23 9.93 11.56
CA TYR A 38 -4.32 9.66 10.62
C TYR A 38 -3.96 10.06 9.19
N GLU A 39 -3.32 11.22 9.01
CA GLU A 39 -2.89 11.69 7.69
C GLU A 39 -1.86 10.74 7.07
N ALA A 40 -0.89 10.26 7.84
CA ALA A 40 0.12 9.31 7.36
C ALA A 40 -0.51 7.98 6.93
N VAL A 41 -1.44 7.44 7.71
CA VAL A 41 -2.17 6.21 7.35
C VAL A 41 -3.03 6.43 6.11
N ALA A 42 -3.73 7.57 6.01
CA ALA A 42 -4.52 7.92 4.84
C ALA A 42 -3.65 8.03 3.58
N GLN A 43 -2.46 8.63 3.69
CA GLN A 43 -1.51 8.75 2.60
C GLN A 43 -0.94 7.38 2.18
N ALA A 44 -0.57 6.52 3.12
CA ALA A 44 -0.14 5.16 2.83
C ALA A 44 -1.23 4.36 2.11
N ASN A 45 -2.48 4.44 2.56
CA ASN A 45 -3.62 3.80 1.89
C ASN A 45 -3.85 4.34 0.47
N LYS A 46 -3.65 5.65 0.26
CA LYS A 46 -3.74 6.26 -1.07
C LYS A 46 -2.67 5.71 -2.01
N LEU A 47 -1.42 5.60 -1.57
CA LEU A 47 -0.32 5.02 -2.35
C LEU A 47 -0.57 3.56 -2.72
N ILE A 48 -1.16 2.78 -1.79
CA ILE A 48 -1.59 1.40 -2.07
C ILE A 48 -2.68 1.37 -3.14
N ALA A 49 -3.70 2.23 -3.03
CA ALA A 49 -4.79 2.30 -4.01
C ALA A 49 -4.29 2.72 -5.40
N GLU A 50 -3.39 3.69 -5.46
CA GLU A 50 -2.72 4.12 -6.70
C GLU A 50 -1.89 2.98 -7.30
N GLY A 51 -1.21 2.19 -6.47
CA GLY A 51 -0.51 0.97 -6.89
C GLY A 51 -1.43 -0.05 -7.54
N PHE A 52 -2.59 -0.34 -6.92
CA PHE A 52 -3.60 -1.23 -7.51
C PHE A 52 -4.15 -0.70 -8.83
N GLN A 53 -4.40 0.60 -8.93
CA GLN A 53 -4.86 1.23 -10.17
C GLN A 53 -3.80 1.12 -11.28
N ALA A 54 -2.52 1.33 -10.94
CA ALA A 54 -1.42 1.18 -11.88
C ALA A 54 -1.29 -0.27 -12.37
N LEU A 55 -1.38 -1.26 -11.47
CA LEU A 55 -1.39 -2.68 -11.82
C LEU A 55 -2.58 -3.03 -12.73
N ALA A 56 -3.79 -2.57 -12.41
CA ALA A 56 -4.98 -2.85 -13.21
C ALA A 56 -4.88 -2.24 -14.62
N LYS A 57 -4.38 -1.00 -14.72
CA LYS A 57 -4.13 -0.35 -16.02
C LYS A 57 -3.11 -1.13 -16.82
N ARG A 58 -2.01 -1.56 -16.18
CA ARG A 58 -0.95 -2.32 -16.85
C ARG A 58 -1.45 -3.68 -17.33
N GLN A 59 -2.25 -4.38 -16.53
CA GLN A 59 -2.85 -5.66 -16.93
C GLN A 59 -3.76 -5.51 -18.17
N ALA A 60 -4.51 -4.41 -18.26
CA ALA A 60 -5.35 -4.12 -19.43
C ALA A 60 -4.52 -3.82 -20.70
N GLU A 61 -3.38 -3.12 -20.56
CA GLU A 61 -2.44 -2.89 -21.65
C GLU A 61 -1.80 -4.19 -22.14
N VAL A 62 -1.35 -5.05 -21.21
CA VAL A 62 -0.80 -6.38 -21.52
C VAL A 62 -1.82 -7.24 -22.26
N ALA A 63 -3.09 -7.21 -21.85
CA ALA A 63 -4.16 -7.94 -22.51
C ALA A 63 -4.40 -7.46 -23.95
N ARG A 64 -4.49 -6.15 -24.18
CA ARG A 64 -4.61 -5.58 -25.54
C ARG A 64 -3.42 -5.96 -26.41
N ALA A 65 -2.21 -5.79 -25.90
CA ALA A 65 -1.00 -6.08 -26.65
C ALA A 65 -0.88 -7.58 -26.98
N SER A 66 -1.31 -8.47 -26.07
CA SER A 66 -1.33 -9.92 -26.33
C SER A 66 -2.34 -10.29 -27.43
N PHE A 67 -3.50 -9.64 -27.47
CA PHE A 67 -4.50 -9.86 -28.52
C PHE A 67 -3.99 -9.42 -29.90
N GLU A 68 -3.38 -8.24 -29.97
CA GLU A 68 -2.77 -7.73 -31.21
C GLU A 68 -1.65 -8.65 -31.72
N ASP A 69 -0.80 -9.15 -30.83
CA ASP A 69 0.28 -10.08 -31.19
C ASP A 69 -0.29 -11.41 -31.70
N ALA A 70 -1.31 -11.97 -31.02
CA ALA A 70 -1.94 -13.21 -31.46
C ALA A 70 -2.59 -13.06 -32.85
N TRP A 71 -3.24 -11.91 -33.10
CA TRP A 71 -3.80 -11.59 -34.41
C TRP A 71 -2.72 -11.51 -35.50
N LYS A 72 -1.62 -10.79 -35.23
CA LYS A 72 -0.48 -10.67 -36.16
C LYS A 72 0.16 -12.03 -36.44
N ALA A 73 0.45 -12.81 -35.40
CA ALA A 73 1.02 -14.15 -35.54
C ALA A 73 0.13 -15.05 -36.40
N THR A 74 -1.20 -14.97 -36.23
CA THR A 74 -2.15 -15.70 -37.07
C THR A 74 -2.07 -15.26 -38.53
N GLN A 75 -2.03 -13.96 -38.80
CA GLN A 75 -1.88 -13.45 -40.18
C GLN A 75 -0.54 -13.85 -40.80
N GLU A 76 0.56 -13.77 -40.06
CA GLU A 76 1.90 -14.14 -40.54
C GLU A 76 1.98 -15.64 -40.89
N VAL A 77 1.41 -16.52 -40.06
CA VAL A 77 1.39 -17.97 -40.33
C VAL A 77 0.51 -18.31 -41.53
N MET A 78 -0.64 -17.64 -41.70
CA MET A 78 -1.51 -17.85 -42.87
C MET A 78 -0.85 -17.39 -44.18
N ASN A 79 -0.03 -16.33 -44.13
CA ASN A 79 0.64 -15.77 -45.30
C ASN A 79 1.99 -16.43 -45.63
N ALA A 80 2.50 -17.33 -44.78
CA ALA A 80 3.75 -18.05 -45.02
C ALA A 80 3.58 -19.14 -46.09
N GLY A 81 4.37 -19.06 -47.16
CA GLY A 81 4.22 -19.85 -48.39
C GLY A 81 4.76 -21.29 -48.36
N THR A 82 5.68 -21.63 -47.45
CA THR A 82 6.29 -22.97 -47.34
C THR A 82 6.25 -23.51 -45.90
N VAL A 83 6.42 -24.83 -45.73
CA VAL A 83 6.38 -25.48 -44.40
C VAL A 83 7.59 -25.07 -43.55
N GLU A 84 8.77 -24.92 -44.16
CA GLU A 84 9.99 -24.45 -43.51
C GLU A 84 9.85 -23.01 -42.99
N ALA A 85 9.27 -22.10 -43.80
CA ALA A 85 9.02 -20.72 -43.38
C ALA A 85 8.01 -20.62 -42.22
N LYS A 86 7.04 -21.55 -42.17
CA LYS A 86 6.10 -21.65 -41.03
C LYS A 86 6.80 -22.10 -39.75
N ALA A 87 7.71 -23.06 -39.82
CA ALA A 87 8.45 -23.56 -38.66
C ALA A 87 9.39 -22.49 -38.08
N GLU A 88 10.10 -21.74 -38.94
CA GLU A 88 10.94 -20.62 -38.53
C GLU A 88 10.11 -19.51 -37.87
N LYS A 89 8.97 -19.15 -38.47
CA LYS A 89 8.04 -18.16 -37.89
C LYS A 89 7.46 -18.59 -36.54
N GLN A 90 7.15 -19.86 -36.36
CA GLN A 90 6.70 -20.37 -35.05
C GLN A 90 7.78 -20.21 -33.97
N ALA A 91 9.05 -20.48 -34.30
CA ALA A 91 10.15 -20.29 -33.36
C ALA A 91 10.34 -18.82 -32.97
N GLU A 92 10.24 -17.90 -33.95
CA GLU A 92 10.28 -16.45 -33.69
C GLU A 92 9.14 -15.97 -32.78
N VAL A 93 7.91 -16.42 -33.05
CA VAL A 93 6.72 -16.08 -32.25
C VAL A 93 6.89 -16.57 -30.81
N VAL A 94 7.36 -17.80 -30.60
CA VAL A 94 7.59 -18.35 -29.26
C VAL A 94 8.68 -17.55 -28.52
N LYS A 95 9.79 -17.23 -29.20
CA LYS A 95 10.86 -16.42 -28.61
C LYS A 95 10.35 -15.05 -28.16
N ALA A 96 9.63 -14.35 -29.05
CA ALA A 96 9.05 -13.04 -28.74
C ALA A 96 8.05 -13.11 -27.57
N ALA A 97 7.23 -14.17 -27.50
CA ALA A 97 6.29 -14.38 -26.41
C ALA A 97 7.00 -14.55 -25.05
N VAL A 98 8.10 -15.32 -25.01
CA VAL A 98 8.89 -15.51 -23.78
C VAL A 98 9.55 -14.21 -23.32
N GLU A 99 10.19 -13.48 -24.23
CA GLU A 99 10.82 -12.18 -23.91
C GLU A 99 9.80 -11.19 -23.35
N LYS A 100 8.61 -11.14 -23.95
CA LYS A 100 7.52 -10.26 -23.51
C LYS A 100 6.93 -10.69 -22.15
N ALA A 101 6.78 -11.99 -21.91
CA ALA A 101 6.32 -12.51 -20.63
C ALA A 101 7.28 -12.14 -19.48
N VAL A 102 8.59 -12.28 -19.70
CA VAL A 102 9.62 -11.88 -18.72
C VAL A 102 9.61 -10.38 -18.47
N ALA A 103 9.49 -9.56 -19.53
CA ALA A 103 9.40 -8.11 -19.40
C ALA A 103 8.17 -7.68 -18.58
N ASN A 104 6.99 -8.25 -18.88
CA ASN A 104 5.75 -7.96 -18.14
C ASN A 104 5.87 -8.38 -16.66
N ALA A 105 6.46 -9.55 -16.38
CA ALA A 105 6.66 -10.02 -15.01
C ALA A 105 7.57 -9.09 -14.19
N ARG A 106 8.64 -8.55 -14.80
CA ARG A 106 9.53 -7.56 -14.17
C ARG A 106 8.77 -6.28 -13.83
N GLU A 107 8.05 -5.73 -14.80
CA GLU A 107 7.33 -4.47 -14.62
C GLU A 107 6.21 -4.58 -13.57
N LEU A 108 5.46 -5.69 -13.53
CA LEU A 108 4.46 -5.94 -12.50
C LEU A 108 5.11 -6.06 -11.11
N THR A 109 6.28 -6.68 -11.02
CA THR A 109 7.04 -6.79 -9.76
C THR A 109 7.53 -5.42 -9.30
N GLU A 110 8.05 -4.60 -10.22
CA GLU A 110 8.49 -3.23 -9.92
C GLU A 110 7.32 -2.36 -9.44
N LEU A 111 6.15 -2.42 -10.09
CA LEU A 111 4.96 -1.69 -9.67
C LEU A 111 4.49 -2.11 -8.28
N ALA A 112 4.45 -3.41 -7.99
CA ALA A 112 4.04 -3.94 -6.70
C ALA A 112 5.01 -3.54 -5.58
N THR A 113 6.32 -3.70 -5.82
CA THR A 113 7.35 -3.38 -4.83
C THR A 113 7.47 -1.88 -4.57
N LYS A 114 7.32 -1.05 -5.61
CA LYS A 114 7.34 0.41 -5.48
C LYS A 114 6.20 0.93 -4.59
N SER A 115 4.96 0.54 -4.88
CA SER A 115 3.80 0.97 -4.09
C SER A 115 3.92 0.57 -2.62
N GLN A 116 4.43 -0.64 -2.35
CA GLN A 116 4.65 -1.12 -0.98
C GLN A 116 5.80 -0.38 -0.28
N GLY A 117 6.89 -0.09 -0.99
CA GLY A 117 8.02 0.68 -0.48
C GLY A 117 7.63 2.12 -0.12
N GLU A 118 6.93 2.82 -1.01
CA GLU A 118 6.49 4.20 -0.77
C GLU A 118 5.51 4.30 0.42
N ALA A 119 4.58 3.35 0.55
CA ALA A 119 3.68 3.28 1.70
C ALA A 119 4.43 2.99 3.01
N PHE A 120 5.44 2.10 2.98
CA PHE A 120 6.29 1.81 4.13
C PHE A 120 7.10 3.04 4.55
N ASP A 121 7.68 3.77 3.59
CA ASP A 121 8.49 4.96 3.87
C ASP A 121 7.68 6.06 4.58
N VAL A 122 6.42 6.26 4.17
CA VAL A 122 5.49 7.20 4.83
C VAL A 122 5.25 6.79 6.29
N LEU A 123 4.96 5.51 6.52
CA LEU A 123 4.69 5.00 7.87
C LEU A 123 5.96 5.01 8.75
N ASN A 124 7.10 4.62 8.20
CA ASN A 124 8.39 4.62 8.91
C ASN A 124 8.81 6.04 9.31
N LYS A 125 8.68 7.01 8.39
CA LYS A 125 8.93 8.42 8.70
C LYS A 125 8.03 8.88 9.85
N ARG A 126 6.73 8.58 9.78
CA ARG A 126 5.79 8.98 10.83
C ARG A 126 6.07 8.32 12.17
N PHE A 127 6.52 7.06 12.16
CA PHE A 127 6.95 6.36 13.36
C PHE A 127 8.13 7.06 14.03
N ILE A 128 9.17 7.43 13.27
CA ILE A 128 10.34 8.17 13.77
C ILE A 128 9.91 9.52 14.37
N GLU A 129 9.08 10.28 13.65
CA GLU A 129 8.56 11.56 14.14
C GLU A 129 7.73 11.39 15.43
N SER A 130 6.96 10.31 15.56
CA SER A 130 6.17 10.02 16.76
C SER A 130 7.07 9.76 17.98
N VAL A 131 8.22 9.12 17.80
CA VAL A 131 9.21 8.89 18.86
C VAL A 131 9.81 10.20 19.37
N ASP A 132 10.03 11.17 18.47
CA ASP A 132 10.51 12.50 18.86
C ASP A 132 9.42 13.34 19.53
N GLU A 133 8.17 13.21 19.09
CA GLU A 133 7.03 13.89 19.70
C GLU A 133 6.78 13.42 21.15
N VAL A 134 7.01 12.14 21.48
CA VAL A 134 6.91 11.64 22.86
C VAL A 134 7.88 12.36 23.81
N LYS A 135 9.09 12.72 23.33
CA LYS A 135 10.05 13.51 24.13
C LYS A 135 9.53 14.92 24.40
N THR A 136 8.79 15.51 23.45
CA THR A 136 8.20 16.84 23.58
C THR A 136 6.89 16.86 24.34
N LEU A 137 6.16 15.74 24.42
CA LEU A 137 4.93 15.61 25.23
C LEU A 137 5.24 15.42 26.72
N ALA A 138 6.44 14.93 27.05
CA ALA A 138 6.91 14.69 28.42
C ALA A 138 7.45 15.96 29.12
N VAL A 139 6.97 17.17 28.77
CA VAL A 139 7.47 18.40 29.39
C VAL A 139 7.12 18.42 30.88
N VAL A 140 8.12 18.13 31.71
CA VAL A 140 8.15 18.47 33.12
C VAL A 140 8.41 19.97 33.20
N LYS A 141 7.46 20.73 33.72
CA LYS A 141 7.73 22.00 34.40
C LYS A 141 7.47 21.81 35.89
#